data_AF-A0A0H2UQN4-F1
#
_entry.id   AF-A0A0H2UQN4-F1
#
_cell.length_a   1.000
_cell.length_b   1.000
_cell.length_c   1.000
_cell.angle_alpha   90.00
_cell.angle_beta   90.00
_cell.angle_gamma   90.00
#
_symmetry.space_group_name_H-M   'P 1'
#
loop_
_entity.id
_entity.type
_entity.pdbx_description
1 polymer ?
#
loop_
_entity_poly.entity_id
_entity_poly.type
_entity_poly.pdbx_seq_one_letter_code
_entity_poly.pdbx_strand_id
1 'polypeptide(L)'
;MGDEENAKWTERGVLMDVTIKKKDGKTTIGTAKAHPTWVNRTPKGTFSPEGYPLYHYQTYILEDFIEDGSHRDQLDEATKERIDTAYKEMNEHVGLKWY
;
A
#
# COMPACT_ATOMS: atom_id res chain seq x y z
N MET A 1 -5.97 10.72 -20.00
CA MET A 1 -6.91 9.80 -19.32
C MET A 1 -7.41 10.58 -18.14
N GLY A 2 -8.69 10.98 -18.12
CA GLY A 2 -9.22 11.73 -16.98
C GLY A 2 -9.12 10.85 -15.73
N ASP A 3 -8.70 11.43 -14.62
CA ASP A 3 -8.70 10.75 -13.33
C ASP A 3 -10.15 10.41 -12.99
N GLU A 4 -10.55 9.15 -13.18
CA GLU A 4 -11.78 8.64 -12.60
C GLU A 4 -11.67 8.77 -11.08
N GLU A 5 -12.68 9.33 -10.42
CA GLU A 5 -12.67 9.66 -8.99
C GLU A 5 -12.25 8.48 -8.07
N ASN A 6 -12.48 7.24 -8.53
CA ASN A 6 -12.13 6.00 -7.84
C ASN A 6 -10.78 5.37 -8.24
N ALA A 7 -10.07 5.90 -9.23
CA ALA A 7 -8.81 5.32 -9.71
C ALA A 7 -7.77 5.21 -8.57
N LYS A 8 -7.79 6.13 -7.61
CA LYS A 8 -6.91 6.13 -6.43
C LYS A 8 -6.99 4.85 -5.57
N TRP A 9 -8.13 4.15 -5.58
CA TRP A 9 -8.29 2.90 -4.84
C TRP A 9 -7.63 1.71 -5.52
N THR A 10 -7.46 1.76 -6.85
CA THR A 10 -6.89 0.64 -7.61
C THR A 10 -5.41 0.42 -7.30
N GLU A 11 -4.74 1.44 -6.79
CA GLU A 11 -3.32 1.38 -6.41
C GLU A 11 -3.12 1.09 -4.91
N ARG A 12 -4.18 1.03 -4.09
CA ARG A 12 -4.05 0.89 -2.64
C ARG A 12 -4.51 -0.49 -2.17
N GLY A 13 -3.85 -1.01 -1.14
CA GLY A 13 -4.12 -2.33 -0.60
C GLY A 13 -3.72 -2.46 0.86
N VAL A 14 -3.79 -3.68 1.37
CA VAL A 14 -3.40 -4.01 2.74
C VAL A 14 -2.75 -5.39 2.77
N LEU A 15 -1.67 -5.51 3.53
CA LEU A 15 -1.15 -6.80 3.99
C LEU A 15 -1.60 -7.01 5.43
N MET A 16 -2.23 -8.16 5.70
CA MET A 16 -2.73 -8.50 7.02
C MET A 16 -1.73 -9.42 7.70
N ASP A 17 -1.15 -8.96 8.81
CA ASP A 17 -0.40 -9.80 9.74
C ASP A 17 -1.36 -10.36 10.78
N VAL A 18 -1.49 -11.69 10.83
CA VAL A 18 -2.45 -12.37 11.70
C VAL A 18 -1.77 -13.56 12.38
N THR A 19 -1.77 -13.57 13.71
CA THR A 19 -1.38 -14.77 14.47
C THR A 19 -2.58 -15.65 14.71
N ILE A 20 -2.46 -16.94 14.40
CA ILE A 20 -3.49 -17.95 14.69
C ILE A 20 -2.99 -18.86 15.83
N LYS A 21 -3.84 -19.11 16.82
CA LYS A 21 -3.58 -20.02 17.94
C LYS A 21 -4.51 -21.22 17.85
N LYS A 22 -3.99 -22.41 18.15
CA LYS A 22 -4.80 -23.63 18.30
C LYS A 22 -4.56 -24.23 19.68
N LYS A 23 -5.63 -24.45 20.44
CA LYS A 23 -5.59 -25.06 21.77
C LYS A 23 -6.87 -25.87 22.00
N ASP A 24 -6.72 -27.09 22.52
CA ASP A 24 -7.84 -27.99 22.87
C ASP A 24 -8.85 -28.19 21.72
N GLY A 25 -8.34 -28.33 20.49
CA GLY A 25 -9.16 -28.49 19.28
C GLY A 25 -9.81 -27.20 18.76
N LYS A 26 -9.66 -26.06 19.45
CA LYS A 26 -10.20 -24.76 19.03
C LYS A 26 -9.14 -23.90 18.36
N THR A 27 -9.49 -23.27 17.24
CA THR A 27 -8.66 -22.28 16.53
C THR A 27 -9.16 -20.88 16.84
N THR A 28 -8.27 -19.95 17.19
CA THR A 28 -8.61 -18.54 17.46
C THR A 28 -7.59 -17.62 16.81
N ILE A 29 -8.02 -16.41 16.44
CA ILE A 29 -7.09 -15.33 16.07
C ILE A 29 -6.50 -14.77 17.37
N GLY A 30 -5.18 -14.66 17.42
CA GLY A 30 -4.45 -14.04 18.51
C GLY A 30 -4.27 -12.55 18.27
N THR A 31 -3.55 -12.19 17.21
CA THR A 31 -3.31 -10.81 16.81
C THR A 31 -3.79 -10.60 15.38
N ALA A 32 -4.17 -9.37 15.06
CA ALA A 32 -4.39 -8.91 13.70
C ALA A 32 -3.85 -7.47 13.59
N LYS A 33 -2.99 -7.23 12.60
CA LYS A 33 -2.48 -5.91 12.25
C LYS A 33 -2.62 -5.72 10.74
N ALA A 34 -3.14 -4.55 10.35
CA ALA A 34 -3.21 -4.13 8.96
C ALA A 34 -1.96 -3.30 8.63
N HIS A 35 -1.30 -3.63 7.53
CA HIS A 35 -0.19 -2.87 6.97
C HIS A 35 -0.62 -2.31 5.61
N PRO A 36 -1.03 -1.02 5.54
CA PRO A 36 -1.40 -0.40 4.27
C PRO A 36 -0.29 -0.50 3.22
N THR A 37 -0.68 -0.77 1.98
CA THR A 37 0.23 -0.84 0.83
C THR A 37 -0.21 0.08 -0.29
N TRP A 38 0.75 0.47 -1.13
CA TRP A 38 0.47 1.22 -2.35
C TRP A 38 1.34 0.74 -3.52
N VAL A 39 0.77 0.67 -4.71
CA VAL A 39 1.47 0.30 -5.95
C VAL A 39 2.02 1.57 -6.58
N ASN A 40 3.33 1.74 -6.50
CA ASN A 40 4.04 2.78 -7.24
C ASN A 40 4.18 2.38 -8.71
N ARG A 41 3.71 3.26 -9.61
CA ARG A 41 3.83 3.11 -11.06
C ARG A 41 4.73 4.19 -11.62
N THR A 42 5.93 3.81 -12.09
CA THR A 42 6.88 4.75 -12.69
C THR A 42 7.06 4.48 -14.19
N PRO A 43 7.03 5.51 -15.06
CA PRO A 43 7.26 5.32 -16.50
C PRO A 43 8.67 4.79 -16.78
N LYS A 44 8.81 3.85 -17.73
CA LYS A 44 10.12 3.40 -18.23
C LYS A 44 10.74 4.34 -19.27
N GLY A 45 9.94 5.25 -19.84
CA GLY A 45 10.34 6.07 -20.99
C GLY A 45 10.42 5.30 -22.31
N THR A 46 9.98 4.04 -22.34
CA THR A 46 10.01 3.16 -23.52
C THR A 46 8.60 2.66 -23.87
N PHE A 47 8.41 2.23 -25.11
CA PHE A 47 7.13 1.72 -25.62
C PHE A 47 7.22 0.23 -25.97
N SER A 48 6.09 -0.47 -25.92
CA SER A 48 5.95 -1.84 -26.44
C SER A 48 6.03 -1.85 -27.97
N PRO A 49 6.22 -3.01 -28.62
CA PRO A 49 6.15 -3.13 -30.08
C PRO A 49 4.83 -2.60 -30.69
N GLU A 50 3.74 -2.67 -29.93
CA GLU A 50 2.41 -2.18 -30.29
C GLU A 50 2.21 -0.69 -29.98
N GLY A 51 3.22 -0.01 -29.44
CA GLY A 51 3.21 1.43 -29.18
C GLY A 51 2.65 1.85 -27.81
N TYR A 52 2.48 0.92 -26.86
CA TYR A 52 1.99 1.26 -25.52
C TYR A 52 3.13 1.68 -24.58
N PRO A 53 2.96 2.72 -23.75
CA PRO A 53 3.97 3.11 -22.77
C PRO A 53 4.20 2.00 -21.74
N LEU A 54 5.47 1.73 -21.43
CA LEU A 54 5.87 0.73 -20.45
C LEU A 54 6.12 1.36 -19.08
N TYR A 55 5.82 0.62 -18.03
CA TYR A 55 5.95 1.07 -16.64
C TYR A 55 6.68 0.04 -15.77
N HIS A 56 7.36 0.52 -14.74
CA HIS A 56 7.75 -0.27 -13.58
C HIS A 56 6.65 -0.21 -12.53
N TYR A 57 6.38 -1.35 -11.91
CA TYR A 57 5.43 -1.47 -10.82
C TYR A 57 6.16 -2.01 -9.60
N GLN A 58 5.98 -1.34 -8.46
CA GLN A 58 6.52 -1.78 -7.18
C GLN A 58 5.49 -1.55 -6.09
N THR A 59 5.21 -2.57 -5.29
CA THR A 59 4.32 -2.45 -4.14
C THR A 59 5.12 -2.02 -2.93
N TYR A 60 4.74 -0.90 -2.32
CA TYR A 60 5.30 -0.40 -1.07
C TYR A 60 4.45 -0.83 0.12
N ILE A 61 5.13 -1.19 1.21
CA ILE A 61 4.54 -1.23 2.55
C ILE A 61 4.65 0.18 3.09
N LEU A 62 3.53 0.88 3.26
CA LEU A 62 3.54 2.33 3.46
C LEU A 62 4.26 2.75 4.75
N GLU A 63 4.26 1.90 5.78
CA GLU A 63 5.00 2.13 7.03
C GLU A 63 6.51 2.38 6.81
N ASP A 64 7.10 1.83 5.74
CA ASP A 64 8.53 2.04 5.42
C ASP A 64 8.81 3.42 4.79
N PHE A 65 7.78 4.14 4.35
CA PHE A 65 7.91 5.33 3.49
C PHE A 65 7.20 6.59 4.05
N ILE A 66 6.56 6.50 5.21
CA ILE A 66 6.02 7.64 5.97
C ILE A 66 7.14 8.35 6.78
N GLU A 67 6.82 9.39 7.54
CA GLU A 67 7.80 10.27 8.23
C GLU A 67 8.89 9.52 9.02
N ASP A 68 8.52 8.50 9.79
CA ASP A 68 9.45 7.66 10.58
C ASP A 68 9.91 6.39 9.84
N GLY A 69 9.59 6.27 8.55
CA GLY A 69 9.85 5.10 7.72
C GLY A 69 11.30 5.02 7.23
N SER A 70 11.86 3.80 7.19
CA SER A 70 13.26 3.54 6.84
C SER A 70 13.68 3.93 5.42
N HIS A 71 12.73 4.22 4.53
CA HIS A 71 12.94 4.55 3.12
C HIS A 71 12.38 5.92 2.73
N ARG A 72 11.94 6.74 3.70
CA ARG A 72 11.36 8.06 3.47
C ARG A 72 12.25 8.99 2.63
N ASP A 73 13.54 8.97 2.88
CA ASP A 73 14.52 9.86 2.24
C ASP A 73 14.79 9.52 0.76
N GLN A 74 14.27 8.39 0.27
CA GLN A 74 14.42 7.97 -1.13
C GLN A 74 13.35 8.59 -2.05
N LEU A 75 12.38 9.31 -1.48
CA LEU A 75 11.21 9.81 -2.19
C LEU A 75 11.32 11.31 -2.48
N ASP A 76 10.78 11.73 -3.62
CA ASP A 76 10.48 13.14 -3.87
C ASP A 76 9.26 13.61 -3.05
N GLU A 77 9.14 14.93 -2.87
CA GLU A 77 8.09 15.53 -2.04
C GLU A 77 6.66 15.21 -2.52
N ALA A 78 6.45 15.10 -3.84
CA ALA A 78 5.13 14.76 -4.38
C ALA A 78 4.73 13.31 -4.04
N THR A 79 5.70 12.38 -4.08
CA THR A 79 5.49 10.98 -3.74
C THR A 79 5.27 10.81 -2.24
N LYS A 80 6.02 11.59 -1.43
CA LYS A 80 5.86 11.67 0.01
C LYS A 80 4.42 12.04 0.41
N GLU A 81 3.88 13.13 -0.12
CA GLU A 81 2.51 13.58 0.17
C GLU A 81 1.44 12.53 -0.22
N ARG A 82 1.63 11.87 -1.38
CA ARG A 82 0.71 10.82 -1.84
C ARG A 82 0.73 9.59 -0.93
N ILE A 83 1.90 9.19 -0.45
CA ILE A 83 2.06 8.06 0.47
C ILE A 83 1.43 8.38 1.82
N ASP A 84 1.67 9.56 2.38
CA ASP A 84 1.12 9.96 3.68
C ASP A 84 -0.41 10.00 3.62
N THR A 85 -0.95 10.55 2.52
CA THR A 85 -2.40 10.55 2.24
C THR A 85 -2.95 9.13 2.12
N ALA A 86 -2.29 8.27 1.35
CA ALA A 86 -2.72 6.88 1.17
C ALA A 86 -2.67 6.08 2.48
N TYR A 87 -1.63 6.27 3.29
CA TYR A 87 -1.48 5.61 4.58
C TYR A 87 -2.60 5.99 5.54
N LYS A 88 -2.90 7.29 5.64
CA LYS A 88 -4.00 7.79 6.46
C LYS A 88 -5.36 7.25 5.98
N GLU A 89 -5.69 7.45 4.71
CA GLU A 89 -6.99 7.04 4.15
C GLU A 89 -7.19 5.52 4.24
N MET A 90 -6.13 4.71 4.05
CA MET A 90 -6.22 3.25 4.19
C MET A 90 -6.43 2.80 5.63
N ASN A 91 -5.73 3.39 6.60
CA ASN A 91 -5.96 3.06 8.01
C ASN A 91 -7.38 3.45 8.45
N GLU A 92 -7.88 4.61 8.02
CA GLU A 92 -9.26 5.04 8.27
C GLU A 92 -10.28 4.11 7.60
N HIS A 93 -10.03 3.72 6.34
CA HIS A 93 -10.93 2.84 5.59
C HIS A 93 -11.00 1.42 6.14
N VAL A 94 -9.84 0.82 6.43
CA VAL A 94 -9.75 -0.54 6.99
C VAL A 94 -10.36 -0.56 8.39
N GLY A 95 -10.11 0.48 9.20
CA GLY A 95 -10.77 0.67 10.49
C GLY A 95 -10.62 -0.51 11.45
N LEU A 96 -9.51 -1.27 11.35
CA LEU A 96 -9.29 -2.46 12.15
C LEU A 96 -9.15 -2.10 13.63
N LYS A 97 -10.12 -2.54 14.44
CA LYS A 97 -10.09 -2.41 15.90
C LYS A 97 -9.74 -3.77 16.50
N TRP A 98 -8.46 -4.04 16.67
CA TRP A 98 -7.95 -5.25 17.30
C TRP A 98 -7.04 -4.86 18.47
N TYR A 99 -7.49 -5.16 19.69
CA TYR A 99 -6.83 -4.83 20.96
C TYR A 99 -6.85 -6.04 21.89
#